data_AF-A0A7G2C521-F1
#
_entry.id   AF-A0A7G2C521-F1
#
_cell.length_a   1.000
_cell.length_b   1.000
_cell.length_c   1.000
_cell.angle_alpha   90.00
_cell.angle_beta   90.00
_cell.angle_gamma   90.00
#
_symmetry.space_group_name_H-M   'P 1'
#
loop_
_entity.id
_entity.type
_entity.pdbx_description
1 polymer ?
#
loop_
_entity_poly.entity_id
_entity_poly.type
_entity_poly.pdbx_seq_one_letter_code
_entity_poly.pdbx_strand_id
1 'polypeptide(L)'
;MDTACASACRLQHASIFPFYKKSRSSIEKEVREAYESYSTVNMMPCYAHFRQAVLILLSRGTVVPIGWHGREETTSEECEVAVIPFVDNINGPDRLSGATANCVLETATTLDELPSWYTSWVLYESEQKSVDGMVQLEESLRENYYVCATLTKPLLPSEEVILSYTVPQIGTGVLSPTEDARLSRFVKYFY
;
A
#
# COMPACT_ATOMS: atom_id res chain seq x y z
N MET A 1 11.51 38.04 8.75
CA MET A 1 10.47 37.55 7.82
C MET A 1 10.89 36.17 7.38
N ASP A 2 10.14 35.18 7.87
CA ASP A 2 10.52 33.77 7.94
C ASP A 2 10.59 33.10 6.57
N THR A 3 11.82 32.82 6.14
CA THR A 3 12.11 31.96 4.97
C THR A 3 11.66 30.51 5.19
N ALA A 4 11.30 30.12 6.42
CA ALA A 4 10.79 28.80 6.77
C ALA A 4 9.38 28.51 6.22
N CYS A 5 8.57 29.53 5.93
CA CYS A 5 7.21 29.32 5.44
C CYS A 5 7.15 29.01 3.93
N ALA A 6 8.15 29.43 3.16
CA ALA A 6 8.20 29.21 1.71
C ALA A 6 8.61 27.77 1.34
N SER A 7 9.33 27.07 2.22
CA SER A 7 9.71 25.66 2.05
C SER A 7 8.65 24.66 2.54
N ALA A 8 7.60 25.14 3.23
CA ALA A 8 6.59 24.28 3.87
C ALA A 8 5.47 23.83 2.93
N CYS A 9 5.31 24.44 1.75
CA CYS A 9 4.29 24.05 0.80
C CYS A 9 4.86 23.11 -0.26
N ARG A 10 4.60 21.80 -0.13
CA ARG A 10 4.99 20.74 -1.10
C ARG A 10 4.57 21.08 -2.56
N LEU A 11 3.59 21.98 -2.74
CA LEU A 11 3.04 22.45 -4.01
C LEU A 11 3.75 23.67 -4.65
N GLN A 12 4.68 24.34 -3.97
CA GLN A 12 5.34 25.55 -4.51
C GLN A 12 6.57 25.28 -5.39
N HIS A 13 6.90 24.02 -5.66
CA HIS A 13 7.91 23.71 -6.68
C HIS A 13 7.34 23.98 -8.07
N ALA A 14 7.67 25.16 -8.62
CA ALA A 14 7.25 25.59 -9.96
C ALA A 14 7.63 24.57 -11.05
N SER A 15 8.72 23.81 -10.86
CA SER A 15 9.14 22.72 -11.75
C SER A 15 8.20 21.50 -11.71
N ILE A 16 7.62 21.17 -10.55
CA ILE A 16 6.82 19.94 -10.33
C ILE A 16 5.34 20.17 -10.66
N PHE A 17 4.82 21.37 -10.38
CA PHE A 17 3.39 21.68 -10.46
C PHE A 17 2.74 21.40 -11.84
N PRO A 18 3.37 21.71 -12.99
CA PRO A 18 2.81 21.41 -14.30
C PRO A 18 2.64 19.90 -14.53
N PHE A 19 3.64 19.10 -14.16
CA PHE A 19 3.59 17.64 -14.27
C PHE A 19 2.50 17.06 -13.38
N TYR A 20 2.42 17.54 -12.13
CA TYR A 20 1.34 17.16 -11.22
C TYR A 20 -0.05 17.45 -11.80
N LYS A 21 -0.28 18.67 -12.32
CA LYS A 21 -1.57 19.02 -12.95
C LYS A 21 -1.90 18.09 -14.12
N LYS A 22 -0.92 17.80 -14.97
CA LYS A 22 -1.09 16.91 -16.12
C LYS A 22 -1.44 15.49 -15.68
N SER A 23 -0.68 14.92 -14.74
CA SER A 23 -0.93 13.58 -14.20
C SER A 23 -2.32 13.48 -13.57
N ARG A 24 -2.72 14.49 -12.77
CA ARG A 24 -4.06 14.54 -12.19
C ARG A 24 -5.16 14.55 -13.25
N SER A 25 -5.03 15.37 -14.28
CA SER A 25 -6.03 15.39 -15.37
C SER A 25 -6.09 14.07 -16.14
N SER A 26 -4.96 13.38 -16.33
CA SER A 26 -4.93 12.05 -16.96
C SER A 26 -5.66 11.01 -16.11
N ILE A 27 -5.34 10.95 -14.81
CA ILE A 27 -5.98 10.04 -13.86
C ILE A 27 -7.49 10.27 -13.83
N GLU A 28 -7.95 11.52 -13.74
CA GLU A 28 -9.39 11.82 -13.75
C GLU A 28 -10.10 11.42 -15.05
N LYS A 29 -9.39 11.52 -16.19
CA LYS A 29 -9.92 11.06 -17.48
C LYS A 29 -10.05 9.53 -17.51
N GLU A 30 -8.99 8.83 -17.10
CA GLU A 30 -8.95 7.35 -17.05
C GLU A 30 -10.00 6.79 -16.09
N VAL A 31 -10.18 7.40 -14.91
CA VAL A 31 -11.23 7.02 -13.94
C VAL A 31 -12.62 7.17 -14.54
N ARG A 32 -12.86 8.23 -15.31
CA ARG A 32 -14.15 8.45 -15.98
C ARG A 32 -14.41 7.43 -17.08
N GLU A 33 -13.43 7.19 -17.94
CA GLU A 33 -13.52 6.20 -19.01
C GLU A 33 -13.76 4.78 -18.44
N ALA A 34 -13.06 4.43 -17.35
CA ALA A 34 -13.29 3.17 -16.65
C ALA A 34 -14.72 3.09 -16.09
N TYR A 35 -15.19 4.13 -15.42
CA TYR A 35 -16.55 4.17 -14.89
C TYR A 35 -17.60 3.99 -16.00
N GLU A 36 -17.48 4.72 -17.11
CA GLU A 36 -18.41 4.63 -18.23
C GLU A 36 -18.45 3.22 -18.80
N SER A 37 -17.28 2.59 -18.99
CA SER A 37 -17.17 1.21 -19.46
C SER A 37 -17.86 0.22 -18.51
N TYR A 38 -17.54 0.26 -17.21
CA TYR A 38 -18.08 -0.69 -16.23
C TYR A 38 -19.55 -0.45 -15.87
N SER A 39 -20.03 0.80 -15.97
CA SER A 39 -21.43 1.15 -15.66
C SER A 39 -22.44 0.44 -16.56
N THR A 40 -22.00 -0.06 -17.72
CA THR A 40 -22.85 -0.77 -18.67
C THR A 40 -23.09 -2.25 -18.31
N VAL A 41 -22.21 -2.82 -17.48
CA VAL A 41 -22.18 -4.28 -17.20
C VAL A 41 -22.29 -4.62 -15.71
N ASN A 42 -22.24 -3.63 -14.81
CA ASN A 42 -22.28 -3.86 -13.37
C ASN A 42 -23.15 -2.80 -12.67
N MET A 43 -23.75 -3.16 -11.53
CA MET A 43 -24.41 -2.18 -10.66
C MET A 43 -23.35 -1.35 -9.94
N MET A 44 -22.81 -0.36 -10.64
CA MET A 44 -21.82 0.55 -10.07
C MET A 44 -22.51 1.63 -9.24
N PRO A 45 -21.98 2.00 -8.07
CA PRO A 45 -22.42 3.21 -7.37
C PRO A 45 -22.11 4.43 -8.25
N CYS A 46 -22.79 5.57 -8.05
CA CYS A 46 -22.59 6.74 -8.91
C CYS A 46 -21.11 7.14 -9.03
N TYR A 47 -20.75 7.84 -10.12
CA TYR A 47 -19.36 8.22 -10.44
C TYR A 47 -18.56 8.77 -9.24
N ALA A 48 -19.19 9.56 -8.36
CA ALA A 48 -18.54 10.11 -7.17
C ALA A 48 -17.98 9.02 -6.24
N HIS A 49 -18.75 7.97 -5.95
CA HIS A 49 -18.32 6.86 -5.09
C HIS A 49 -17.27 5.99 -5.78
N PHE A 50 -17.46 5.69 -7.06
CA PHE A 50 -16.46 4.95 -7.84
C PHE A 50 -15.11 5.67 -7.84
N ARG A 51 -15.13 6.97 -8.14
CA ARG A 51 -13.95 7.83 -8.10
C ARG A 51 -13.30 7.77 -6.72
N GLN A 52 -14.06 7.93 -5.64
CA GLN A 52 -13.53 7.87 -4.27
C GLN A 52 -12.85 6.52 -3.97
N ALA A 53 -13.43 5.40 -4.40
CA ALA A 53 -12.83 4.09 -4.23
C ALA A 53 -11.49 3.97 -4.97
N VAL A 54 -11.40 4.48 -6.20
CA VAL A 54 -10.13 4.52 -6.96
C VAL A 54 -9.10 5.40 -6.25
N LEU A 55 -9.50 6.55 -5.71
CA LEU A 55 -8.58 7.41 -4.97
C LEU A 55 -7.98 6.72 -3.75
N ILE A 56 -8.81 5.98 -3.00
CA ILE A 56 -8.35 5.17 -1.87
C ILE A 56 -7.34 4.11 -2.33
N LEU A 57 -7.59 3.44 -3.46
CA LEU A 57 -6.63 2.46 -4.01
C LEU A 57 -5.31 3.13 -4.42
N LEU A 58 -5.36 4.32 -5.02
CA LEU A 58 -4.15 5.04 -5.42
C LEU A 58 -3.31 5.50 -4.22
N SER A 59 -3.94 5.82 -3.09
CA SER A 59 -3.25 6.37 -1.92
C SER A 59 -2.89 5.35 -0.85
N ARG A 60 -3.77 4.36 -0.63
CA ARG A 60 -3.63 3.31 0.40
C ARG A 60 -3.30 1.93 -0.17
N GLY A 61 -3.40 1.76 -1.49
CA GLY A 61 -3.14 0.49 -2.15
C GLY A 61 -1.70 0.00 -1.95
N THR A 62 -1.60 -1.29 -1.69
CA THR A 62 -0.38 -2.06 -1.58
C THR A 62 -0.41 -3.16 -2.64
N VAL A 63 0.71 -3.37 -3.31
CA VAL A 63 0.85 -4.46 -4.27
C VAL A 63 1.05 -5.75 -3.48
N VAL A 64 0.18 -6.72 -3.69
CA VAL A 64 0.17 -8.02 -2.99
C VAL A 64 -0.02 -9.14 -4.01
N PRO A 65 0.34 -10.39 -3.66
CA PRO A 65 -0.04 -11.55 -4.48
C PRO A 65 -1.56 -11.64 -4.63
N ILE A 66 -2.01 -12.26 -5.72
CA ILE A 66 -3.45 -12.52 -5.91
C ILE A 66 -3.95 -13.50 -4.84
N GLY A 67 -4.96 -13.09 -4.06
CA GLY A 67 -5.49 -13.87 -2.94
C GLY A 67 -6.47 -14.99 -3.30
N TRP A 68 -6.80 -15.16 -4.59
CA TRP A 68 -7.72 -16.20 -5.06
C TRP A 68 -7.00 -17.24 -5.92
N HIS A 69 -6.47 -18.27 -5.25
CA HIS A 69 -5.84 -19.43 -5.89
C HIS A 69 -6.83 -20.40 -6.58
N GLY A 70 -8.13 -20.05 -6.68
CA GLY A 70 -9.13 -20.83 -7.41
C GLY A 70 -9.09 -20.68 -8.95
N ARG A 71 -8.16 -19.88 -9.49
CA ARG A 71 -7.85 -19.87 -10.92
C ARG A 71 -6.73 -20.87 -11.18
N GLU A 72 -7.00 -21.89 -11.98
CA GLU A 72 -6.05 -22.96 -12.35
C GLU A 72 -4.77 -22.49 -13.07
N GLU A 73 -4.54 -21.18 -13.24
CA GLU A 73 -3.46 -20.63 -14.06
C GLU A 73 -2.86 -19.32 -13.52
N THR A 74 -2.90 -19.04 -12.21
CA THR A 74 -2.11 -17.90 -11.69
C THR A 74 -0.65 -18.31 -11.56
N THR A 75 0.21 -17.78 -12.43
CA THR A 75 1.66 -17.85 -12.22
C THR A 75 2.02 -17.03 -10.97
N SER A 76 3.03 -17.45 -10.22
CA SER A 76 3.43 -16.86 -8.92
C SER A 76 3.91 -15.39 -8.98
N GLU A 77 3.82 -14.73 -10.15
CA GLU A 77 4.24 -13.35 -10.38
C GLU A 77 3.06 -12.39 -10.57
N GLU A 78 1.82 -12.89 -10.64
CA GLU A 78 0.66 -12.02 -10.76
C GLU A 78 0.34 -11.34 -9.42
N CYS A 79 0.35 -10.00 -9.43
CA CYS A 79 0.05 -9.17 -8.28
C CYS A 79 -1.22 -8.34 -8.51
N GLU A 80 -1.90 -8.02 -7.42
CA GLU A 80 -3.03 -7.09 -7.38
C GLU A 80 -2.76 -5.92 -6.43
N VAL A 81 -3.62 -4.90 -6.49
CA VAL A 81 -3.58 -3.75 -5.57
C VAL A 81 -4.68 -3.93 -4.52
N ALA A 82 -4.28 -4.14 -3.26
CA ALA A 82 -5.19 -4.30 -2.14
C ALA A 82 -5.01 -3.20 -1.10
N VAL A 83 -6.10 -2.84 -0.41
CA VAL A 83 -6.05 -2.07 0.82
C VAL A 83 -6.04 -3.06 1.98
N ILE A 84 -4.97 -3.06 2.76
CA ILE A 84 -4.80 -3.96 3.90
C ILE A 84 -5.17 -3.18 5.16
N PRO A 85 -6.27 -3.52 5.85
CA PRO A 85 -6.64 -2.86 7.10
C PRO A 85 -5.51 -2.91 8.12
N PHE A 86 -5.42 -1.89 8.98
CA PHE A 86 -4.35 -1.69 9.97
C PHE A 86 -2.99 -1.32 9.37
N VAL A 87 -2.54 -2.02 8.33
CA VAL A 87 -1.30 -1.70 7.61
C VAL A 87 -1.39 -0.33 6.93
N ASP A 88 -2.55 0.01 6.39
CA ASP A 88 -2.82 1.31 5.75
C ASP A 88 -2.66 2.54 6.67
N ASN A 89 -2.64 2.33 7.99
CA ASN A 89 -2.43 3.37 9.00
C ASN A 89 -0.96 3.61 9.33
N ILE A 90 -0.05 2.73 8.91
CA ILE A 90 1.39 2.86 9.20
C ILE A 90 1.98 3.91 8.28
N ASN A 91 2.54 5.00 8.80
CA ASN A 91 3.05 6.09 7.96
C ASN A 91 4.28 5.71 7.13
N GLY A 92 4.49 6.46 6.05
CA GLY A 92 5.65 6.32 5.16
C GLY A 92 6.78 7.29 5.54
N PRO A 93 7.98 7.13 4.95
CA PRO A 93 9.12 7.97 5.32
C PRO A 93 8.86 9.45 5.02
N ASP A 94 9.16 10.35 5.94
CA ASP A 94 9.08 11.79 5.71
C ASP A 94 10.41 12.47 6.04
N ARG A 95 10.99 13.13 5.03
CA ARG A 95 12.26 13.83 5.19
C ARG A 95 12.12 15.08 6.07
N LEU A 96 10.92 15.64 6.20
CA LEU A 96 10.69 16.84 7.00
C LEU A 96 10.68 16.52 8.50
N SER A 97 10.09 15.40 8.90
CA SER A 97 10.14 14.92 10.29
C SER A 97 11.41 14.13 10.62
N GLY A 98 12.18 13.72 9.60
CA GLY A 98 13.31 12.81 9.76
C GLY A 98 12.90 11.34 9.91
N ALA A 99 11.61 11.02 9.72
CA ALA A 99 11.10 9.67 9.75
C ALA A 99 11.71 8.82 8.63
N THR A 100 12.47 7.79 9.02
CA THR A 100 13.11 6.84 8.11
C THR A 100 12.42 5.49 8.21
N ALA A 101 12.36 4.75 7.11
CA ALA A 101 11.75 3.43 7.09
C ALA A 101 12.43 2.50 8.11
N ASN A 102 11.62 1.87 8.94
CA ASN A 102 12.04 0.89 9.93
C ASN A 102 11.16 -0.38 9.90
N CYS A 103 10.25 -0.45 8.93
CA CYS A 103 9.33 -1.56 8.72
C CYS A 103 9.20 -1.84 7.21
N VAL A 104 9.01 -3.11 6.88
CA VAL A 104 8.67 -3.61 5.53
C VAL A 104 7.40 -4.44 5.60
N LEU A 105 6.75 -4.66 4.45
CA LEU A 105 5.72 -5.68 4.33
C LEU A 105 6.33 -6.90 3.67
N GLU A 106 6.07 -8.04 4.26
CA GLU A 106 6.44 -9.36 3.77
C GLU A 106 5.18 -10.19 3.60
N THR A 107 5.21 -11.12 2.66
CA THR A 107 4.13 -12.08 2.48
C THR A 107 4.60 -13.42 3.01
N ALA A 108 3.81 -14.03 3.89
CA ALA A 108 3.98 -15.40 4.33
C ALA A 108 2.95 -16.29 3.63
N THR A 109 3.46 -17.33 2.98
CA THR A 109 2.73 -18.36 2.23
C THR A 109 2.95 -19.75 2.84
N THR A 110 3.95 -19.90 3.71
CA THR A 110 4.22 -21.13 4.47
C THR A 110 4.30 -20.84 5.98
N LEU A 111 4.26 -21.91 6.78
CA LEU A 111 4.32 -21.80 8.24
C LEU A 111 5.66 -21.24 8.75
N ASP A 112 6.77 -21.57 8.09
CA ASP A 112 8.11 -21.15 8.49
C ASP A 112 8.37 -19.67 8.17
N GLU A 113 7.60 -19.08 7.26
CA GLU A 113 7.61 -17.65 6.96
C GLU A 113 6.81 -16.82 7.99
N LEU A 114 5.94 -17.45 8.78
CA LEU A 114 5.16 -16.75 9.79
C LEU A 114 6.00 -16.36 11.02
N PRO A 115 5.70 -15.20 11.65
CA PRO A 115 6.37 -14.82 12.89
C PRO A 115 6.17 -15.87 14.00
N SER A 116 7.26 -16.26 14.67
CA SER A 116 7.23 -17.29 15.72
C SER A 116 6.30 -16.96 16.89
N TRP A 117 6.12 -15.68 17.21
CA TRP A 117 5.16 -15.24 18.23
C TRP A 117 3.72 -15.54 17.80
N TYR A 118 3.40 -15.44 16.51
CA TYR A 118 2.06 -15.66 15.98
C TYR A 118 1.71 -17.14 16.01
N THR A 119 2.61 -18.01 15.55
CA THR A 119 2.42 -19.46 15.62
C THR A 119 2.30 -19.93 17.07
N SER A 120 3.10 -19.38 17.99
CA SER A 120 2.98 -19.64 19.43
C SER A 120 1.63 -19.19 20.01
N TRP A 121 1.12 -18.04 19.57
CA TRP A 121 -0.19 -17.53 19.99
C TRP A 121 -1.34 -18.39 19.45
N VAL A 122 -1.29 -18.82 18.18
CA VAL A 122 -2.28 -19.73 17.58
C VAL A 122 -2.33 -21.04 18.35
N LEU A 123 -1.18 -21.63 18.68
CA LEU A 123 -1.10 -22.83 19.49
C LEU A 123 -1.80 -22.65 20.85
N TYR A 124 -1.44 -21.58 21.57
CA TYR A 124 -2.01 -21.26 22.88
C TYR A 124 -3.55 -21.10 22.82
N GLU A 125 -4.08 -20.34 21.85
CA GLU A 125 -5.52 -20.11 21.69
C GLU A 125 -6.28 -21.38 21.29
N SER A 126 -5.64 -22.27 20.54
CA SER A 126 -6.26 -23.49 20.02
C SER A 126 -6.36 -24.56 21.10
N GLU A 127 -5.37 -24.64 21.99
CA GLU A 127 -5.42 -25.47 23.19
C GLU A 127 -6.65 -25.10 24.06
N GLN A 128 -6.93 -23.81 24.24
CA GLN A 128 -8.11 -23.35 25.00
C GLN A 128 -9.43 -23.78 24.36
N LYS A 129 -9.45 -23.98 23.05
CA LYS A 129 -10.63 -24.36 22.27
C LYS A 129 -10.70 -25.85 21.96
N SER A 130 -9.72 -26.64 22.41
CA SER A 130 -9.61 -28.08 22.10
C SER A 130 -9.63 -28.38 20.59
N VAL A 131 -8.96 -27.53 19.81
CA VAL A 131 -8.80 -27.69 18.35
C VAL A 131 -7.32 -27.76 17.99
N ASP A 132 -6.99 -28.41 16.88
CA ASP A 132 -5.64 -28.41 16.32
C ASP A 132 -5.42 -27.13 15.48
N GLY A 133 -4.86 -26.10 16.13
CA GLY A 133 -4.62 -24.81 15.51
C GLY A 133 -3.60 -24.82 14.39
N MET A 134 -2.61 -25.73 14.46
CA MET A 134 -1.57 -25.79 13.44
C MET A 134 -2.10 -26.37 12.15
N VAL A 135 -2.91 -27.43 12.24
CA VAL A 135 -3.59 -27.99 11.06
C VAL A 135 -4.50 -26.94 10.41
N GLN A 136 -5.27 -26.19 11.20
CA GLN A 136 -6.12 -25.11 10.67
C GLN A 136 -5.31 -23.99 10.00
N LEU A 137 -4.15 -23.64 10.58
CA LEU A 137 -3.27 -22.61 10.02
C LEU A 137 -2.61 -23.09 8.71
N GLU A 138 -2.19 -24.34 8.63
CA GLU A 138 -1.68 -24.95 7.38
C GLU A 138 -2.75 -24.99 6.29
N GLU A 139 -3.99 -25.38 6.65
CA GLU A 139 -5.11 -25.36 5.71
C GLU A 139 -5.41 -23.94 5.22
N SER A 140 -5.37 -22.96 6.12
CA SER A 140 -5.54 -21.55 5.77
C SER A 140 -4.47 -21.06 4.79
N LEU A 141 -3.20 -21.38 5.03
CA LEU A 141 -2.07 -21.01 4.16
C LEU A 141 -2.07 -21.71 2.80
N ARG A 142 -2.79 -22.84 2.65
CA ARG A 142 -2.92 -23.50 1.34
C ARG A 142 -3.72 -22.66 0.34
N GLU A 143 -4.68 -21.88 0.85
CA GLU A 143 -5.61 -21.12 0.03
C GLU A 143 -5.42 -19.60 0.15
N ASN A 144 -4.61 -19.14 1.10
CA ASN A 144 -4.44 -17.73 1.44
C ASN A 144 -2.97 -17.42 1.72
N TYR A 145 -2.66 -16.13 1.78
CA TYR A 145 -1.40 -15.63 2.29
C TYR A 145 -1.64 -14.66 3.45
N TYR A 146 -0.60 -14.43 4.24
CA TYR A 146 -0.60 -13.47 5.33
C TYR A 146 0.35 -12.32 4.99
N VAL A 147 -0.11 -11.08 5.16
CA VAL A 147 0.78 -9.91 5.07
C VAL A 147 1.31 -9.58 6.45
N CYS A 148 2.63 -9.60 6.57
CA CYS A 148 3.35 -9.37 7.81
C CYS A 148 4.07 -8.02 7.77
N ALA A 149 3.81 -7.15 8.74
CA ALA A 149 4.59 -5.93 8.94
C ALA A 149 5.82 -6.24 9.81
N THR A 150 6.99 -6.30 9.18
CA THR A 150 8.24 -6.74 9.82
C THR A 150 9.16 -5.55 10.08
N LEU A 151 9.58 -5.39 11.34
CA LEU A 151 10.56 -4.37 11.71
C LEU A 151 11.94 -4.74 11.16
N THR A 152 12.60 -3.79 10.49
CA THR A 152 13.97 -3.96 9.97
C THR A 152 15.03 -3.66 11.03
N LYS A 153 14.62 -3.09 12.17
CA LYS A 153 15.46 -2.85 13.35
C LYS A 153 14.59 -2.82 14.61
N PRO A 154 15.16 -3.12 15.79
CA PRO A 154 14.48 -2.89 17.05
C PRO A 154 14.09 -1.42 17.22
N LEU A 155 12.94 -1.19 17.85
CA LEU A 155 12.43 0.15 18.18
C LEU A 155 12.33 0.31 19.69
N LEU A 156 12.61 1.52 20.17
CA LEU A 156 12.34 1.94 21.52
C LEU A 156 10.83 2.14 21.72
N PRO A 157 10.34 2.05 22.98
CA PRO A 157 8.97 2.42 23.29
C PRO A 157 8.65 3.83 22.77
N SER A 158 7.46 3.98 22.18
CA SER A 158 6.97 5.23 21.59
C SER A 158 7.67 5.70 20.30
N GLU A 159 8.64 4.95 19.76
CA GLU A 159 9.07 5.18 18.38
C GLU A 159 7.98 4.75 17.40
N GLU A 160 7.75 5.57 16.38
CA GLU A 160 6.77 5.31 15.34
C GLU A 160 7.26 4.20 14.39
N VAL A 161 6.34 3.32 14.01
CA VAL A 161 6.57 2.35 12.93
C VAL A 161 6.39 3.07 11.59
N ILE A 162 7.42 3.05 10.76
CA ILE A 162 7.49 3.74 9.46
C ILE A 162 7.70 2.71 8.36
N LEU A 163 6.68 2.53 7.53
CA LEU A 163 6.66 1.52 6.49
C LEU A 163 7.37 1.98 5.21
N SER A 164 8.24 1.14 4.67
CA SER A 164 8.83 1.32 3.34
C SER A 164 7.80 1.00 2.25
N TYR A 165 6.96 1.97 1.89
CA TYR A 165 6.04 1.78 0.77
C TYR A 165 6.76 1.68 -0.58
N THR A 166 6.34 0.72 -1.39
CA THR A 166 6.57 0.78 -2.84
C THR A 166 5.74 1.94 -3.39
N VAL A 167 6.43 2.97 -3.89
CA VAL A 167 5.82 4.07 -4.65
C VAL A 167 6.28 3.89 -6.09
N PRO A 168 5.37 3.62 -7.04
CA PRO A 168 5.73 3.60 -8.46
C PRO A 168 6.46 4.89 -8.81
N GLN A 169 7.68 4.78 -9.34
CA GLN A 169 8.45 5.96 -9.72
C GLN A 169 7.97 6.48 -11.07
N ILE A 170 7.45 7.70 -11.06
CA ILE A 170 7.12 8.47 -12.25
C ILE A 170 8.43 9.10 -12.74
N GLY A 171 8.97 8.56 -13.84
CA GLY A 171 10.06 9.19 -14.56
C GLY A 171 9.52 10.20 -15.56
N THR A 172 9.80 11.49 -15.37
CA THR A 172 9.37 12.52 -16.34
C THR A 172 10.36 12.68 -17.49
N GLY A 173 11.61 12.22 -17.32
CA GLY A 173 12.71 12.40 -18.27
C GLY A 173 13.23 13.84 -18.37
N VAL A 174 12.67 14.77 -17.59
CA VAL A 174 13.01 16.19 -17.59
C VAL A 174 13.35 16.69 -16.18
N LEU A 175 12.65 16.20 -15.16
CA LEU A 175 12.96 16.52 -13.76
C LEU A 175 14.18 15.73 -13.28
N SER A 176 14.83 16.24 -12.22
CA SER A 176 15.86 15.46 -11.53
C SER A 176 15.26 14.21 -10.86
N PRO A 177 16.04 13.13 -10.63
CA PRO A 177 15.53 11.93 -9.95
C PRO A 177 14.91 12.21 -8.57
N THR A 178 15.39 13.24 -7.88
CA THR A 178 14.83 13.67 -6.59
C THR A 178 13.46 14.34 -6.76
N GLU A 179 13.27 15.12 -7.82
CA GLU A 179 11.99 15.75 -8.14
C GLU A 179 10.97 14.74 -8.67
N ASP A 180 11.39 13.77 -9.49
CA ASP A 180 10.56 12.64 -9.94
C ASP A 180 10.07 11.80 -8.75
N ALA A 181 10.95 11.49 -7.79
CA ALA A 181 10.56 10.81 -6.56
C ALA A 181 9.58 11.63 -5.71
N ARG A 182 9.74 12.96 -5.65
CA ARG A 182 8.80 13.86 -4.98
C ARG A 182 7.45 13.89 -5.68
N LEU A 183 7.42 14.01 -7.01
CA LEU A 183 6.20 13.96 -7.81
C LEU A 183 5.46 12.64 -7.62
N SER A 184 6.18 11.52 -7.64
CA SER A 184 5.63 10.16 -7.44
C SER A 184 4.95 10.03 -6.07
N ARG A 185 5.63 10.48 -5.02
CA ARG A 185 5.07 10.52 -3.66
C ARG A 185 3.89 11.47 -3.58
N PHE A 186 3.98 12.63 -4.22
CA PHE A 186 2.92 13.62 -4.20
C PHE A 186 1.67 13.10 -4.90
N VAL A 187 1.80 12.41 -6.03
CA VAL A 187 0.68 11.75 -6.71
C VAL A 187 0.07 10.66 -5.81
N LYS A 188 0.89 9.82 -5.14
CA LYS A 188 0.39 8.79 -4.22
C LYS A 188 -0.39 9.39 -3.03
N TYR A 189 0.18 10.38 -2.34
CA TYR A 189 -0.40 10.92 -1.10
C TYR A 189 -1.36 12.11 -1.28
N PHE A 190 -1.57 12.59 -2.51
CA PHE A 190 -2.56 13.64 -2.77
C PHE A 190 -3.99 13.09 -2.78
N TYR A 191 -4.15 11.84 -3.18
CA TYR A 191 -5.42 11.12 -3.16
C TYR A 191 -5.59 10.38 -1.83
#